data_AF-A0A443L6T7-F1
#
_entry.id   AF-A0A443L6T7-F1
#
_cell.length_a   1.000
_cell.length_b   1.000
_cell.length_c   1.000
_cell.angle_alpha   90.00
_cell.angle_beta   90.00
_cell.angle_gamma   90.00
#
_symmetry.space_group_name_H-M   'P 1'
#
loop_
_entity.id
_entity.type
_entity.pdbx_description
1 polymer ?
#
loop_
_entity_poly.entity_id
_entity_poly.type
_entity_poly.pdbx_seq_one_letter_code
_entity_poly.pdbx_strand_id
1 'polypeptide(L)'
;MSEGMDCAPVDERICKLCRFARRFFLLAWLHSATFAAVSVSLGGTTSLGKVVDGQHFLGDHGRYRPVSQSGYELMAVYERVALVVFILGFTAIVLHNVLRQCKDVPKRWGVW
;
A
#
# COMPACT_ATOMS: atom_id res chain seq x y z
N MET A 1 46.05 5.40 -23.32
CA MET A 1 44.97 4.39 -23.40
C MET A 1 44.51 4.16 -21.97
N SER A 2 43.63 5.03 -21.48
CA SER A 2 43.14 5.01 -20.10
C SER A 2 41.81 4.27 -20.08
N GLU A 3 41.84 3.08 -19.49
CA GLU A 3 40.68 2.46 -18.87
C GLU A 3 40.06 3.45 -17.87
N GLY A 4 38.73 3.50 -17.82
CA GLY A 4 38.02 4.27 -16.79
C GLY A 4 36.78 4.96 -17.34
N MET A 5 35.62 4.30 -17.25
CA MET A 5 34.77 4.38 -16.06
C MET A 5 33.41 3.80 -16.43
N ASP A 6 33.15 2.57 -15.99
CA ASP A 6 31.86 1.88 -16.08
C ASP A 6 30.80 2.63 -15.25
N CYS A 7 30.24 3.72 -15.79
CA CYS A 7 29.12 4.43 -15.18
C CYS A 7 27.76 3.70 -15.34
N ALA A 8 27.73 2.48 -15.87
CA ALA A 8 26.50 1.83 -16.34
C ALA A 8 25.72 0.88 -15.40
N PRO A 9 26.14 0.45 -14.18
CA PRO A 9 25.33 -0.52 -13.42
C PRO A 9 24.30 0.08 -12.44
N VAL A 10 24.47 1.33 -11.99
CA VAL A 10 23.67 1.90 -10.89
C VAL A 10 22.37 2.54 -11.39
N ASP A 11 22.42 3.29 -12.50
CA ASP A 11 21.26 4.01 -13.04
C ASP A 11 20.14 3.08 -13.55
N GLU A 12 20.49 1.94 -14.13
CA GLU A 12 19.51 0.97 -14.62
C GLU A 12 18.76 0.31 -13.45
N ARG A 13 19.47 -0.05 -12.37
CA ARG A 13 18.87 -0.65 -11.17
C ARG A 13 17.92 0.32 -10.49
N ILE A 14 18.32 1.59 -10.34
CA ILE A 14 17.47 2.65 -9.78
C ILE A 14 16.22 2.85 -10.64
N CYS A 15 16.37 2.89 -11.98
CA CYS A 15 15.22 3.04 -12.88
C CYS A 15 14.26 1.84 -12.86
N LYS A 16 14.77 0.60 -12.72
CA LYS A 16 13.95 -0.60 -12.51
C LYS A 16 13.21 -0.54 -11.18
N LEU A 17 13.89 -0.17 -10.10
CA LEU A 17 13.32 -0.05 -8.76
C LEU A 17 12.26 1.06 -8.67
N CYS A 18 12.49 2.23 -9.28
CA CYS A 18 11.49 3.30 -9.35
C CYS A 18 10.21 2.87 -10.07
N ARG A 19 10.34 2.13 -11.19
CA ARG A 19 9.20 1.58 -11.91
C ARG A 19 8.45 0.52 -11.09
N PHE A 20 9.20 -0.35 -10.42
CA PHE A 20 8.62 -1.36 -9.53
C PHE A 20 7.85 -0.71 -8.39
N ALA A 21 8.46 0.22 -7.65
CA ALA A 21 7.85 0.93 -6.53
C ALA A 21 6.57 1.67 -6.95
N ARG A 22 6.58 2.35 -8.10
CA ARG A 22 5.38 3.00 -8.65
C ARG A 22 4.27 2.00 -8.95
N ARG A 23 4.57 0.88 -9.61
CA ARG A 23 3.59 -0.17 -9.93
C ARG A 23 3.04 -0.84 -8.68
N PHE A 24 3.92 -1.15 -7.73
CA PHE A 24 3.55 -1.75 -6.46
C PHE A 24 2.62 -0.82 -5.65
N PHE A 25 2.94 0.47 -5.58
CA PHE A 25 2.05 1.47 -4.97
C PHE A 25 0.66 1.49 -5.63
N LEU A 26 0.60 1.48 -6.96
CA LEU A 26 -0.68 1.47 -7.68
C LEU A 26 -1.51 0.21 -7.37
N LEU A 27 -0.86 -0.96 -7.29
CA LEU A 27 -1.53 -2.22 -6.92
C LEU A 27 -2.02 -2.19 -5.47
N ALA A 28 -1.21 -1.70 -4.54
CA ALA A 28 -1.59 -1.55 -3.15
C ALA A 28 -2.76 -0.57 -2.99
N TRP A 29 -2.72 0.55 -3.70
CA TRP A 29 -3.80 1.54 -3.71
C TRP A 29 -5.10 0.95 -4.26
N LEU A 30 -5.04 0.21 -5.38
CA LEU A 30 -6.20 -0.47 -5.93
C LEU A 30 -6.78 -1.49 -4.96
N HIS A 31 -5.92 -2.29 -4.32
CA HIS A 31 -6.33 -3.24 -3.28
C HIS A 31 -7.05 -2.54 -2.11
N SER A 32 -6.50 -1.43 -1.62
CA SER A 32 -7.13 -0.65 -0.55
C SER A 32 -8.46 -0.03 -0.98
N ALA A 33 -8.57 0.44 -2.22
CA ALA A 33 -9.83 0.94 -2.77
C ALA A 33 -10.90 -0.17 -2.88
N THR A 34 -10.51 -1.36 -3.34
CA THR A 34 -11.40 -2.53 -3.36
C THR A 34 -11.84 -2.93 -1.96
N PHE A 35 -10.94 -2.93 -0.97
CA PHE A 35 -11.29 -3.18 0.43
C PHE A 35 -12.31 -2.16 0.96
N ALA A 36 -12.12 -0.87 0.69
CA ALA A 36 -13.06 0.17 1.09
C ALA A 36 -14.45 -0.05 0.46
N ALA A 37 -14.51 -0.38 -0.82
CA ALA A 37 -15.77 -0.66 -1.51
C ALA A 37 -16.49 -1.88 -0.93
N VAL A 38 -15.76 -2.96 -0.62
CA VAL A 38 -16.30 -4.17 0.03
C VAL A 38 -16.78 -3.86 1.45
N SER A 39 -16.03 -3.06 2.21
CA SER A 39 -16.41 -2.67 3.58
C SER A 39 -17.73 -1.90 3.58
N VAL A 40 -17.88 -0.94 2.65
CA VAL A 40 -19.13 -0.16 2.51
C VAL A 40 -20.30 -1.05 2.09
N SER A 41 -20.11 -1.98 1.16
CA SER A 41 -21.20 -2.88 0.71
C SER A 41 -21.63 -3.88 1.78
N LEU A 42 -20.69 -4.33 2.60
CA LEU A 42 -20.96 -5.16 3.77
C LEU A 42 -21.54 -4.36 4.94
N GLY A 43 -21.52 -3.03 4.89
CA GLY A 43 -22.08 -2.16 5.92
C GLY A 43 -21.15 -1.97 7.11
N GLY A 44 -19.84 -2.17 6.92
CA GLY A 44 -18.83 -1.86 7.93
C GLY A 44 -17.59 -2.73 7.91
N THR A 45 -16.73 -2.46 8.90
CA THR A 45 -15.52 -3.21 9.20
C THR A 45 -15.63 -3.91 10.54
N THR A 46 -14.67 -4.79 10.83
CA THR A 46 -14.60 -5.45 12.14
C THR A 46 -14.06 -4.52 13.22
N SER A 47 -13.16 -3.61 12.87
CA SER A 47 -12.59 -2.60 13.79
C SER A 47 -13.62 -1.66 14.40
N LEU A 48 -14.66 -1.31 13.65
CA LEU A 48 -15.79 -0.49 14.12
C LEU A 48 -16.95 -1.35 14.62
N GLY A 49 -16.85 -2.67 14.46
CA GLY A 49 -17.86 -3.65 14.84
C GLY A 49 -17.84 -4.02 16.32
N LYS A 50 -18.70 -4.96 16.69
CA LYS A 50 -18.76 -5.50 18.05
C LYS A 50 -19.34 -6.92 18.07
N VAL A 51 -19.12 -7.62 19.18
CA VAL A 51 -19.76 -8.89 19.49
C VAL A 51 -20.62 -8.69 20.74
N VAL A 52 -21.91 -9.05 20.66
CA VAL A 52 -22.87 -8.92 21.76
C VAL A 52 -23.65 -10.23 21.85
N ASP A 53 -23.63 -10.87 23.02
CA ASP A 53 -24.35 -12.13 23.28
C ASP A 53 -24.09 -13.22 22.21
N GLY A 54 -22.85 -13.31 21.72
CA GLY A 54 -22.45 -14.25 20.67
C GLY A 54 -22.84 -13.84 19.23
N GLN A 55 -23.61 -12.78 19.05
CA GLN A 55 -23.88 -12.20 17.74
C GLN A 55 -22.78 -11.25 17.31
N HIS A 56 -22.37 -11.35 16.04
CA HIS A 56 -21.30 -10.58 15.45
C HIS A 56 -21.85 -9.45 14.59
N PHE A 57 -21.29 -8.25 14.73
CA PHE A 57 -21.73 -7.06 14.01
C PHE A 57 -20.56 -6.36 13.36
N LEU A 58 -20.64 -6.10 12.06
CA LEU A 58 -19.75 -5.13 11.40
C LEU A 58 -20.25 -3.71 11.69
N GLY A 59 -19.33 -2.75 11.78
CA GLY A 59 -19.65 -1.36 12.12
C GLY A 59 -19.25 -0.36 11.06
N ASP A 60 -20.09 0.66 10.85
CA ASP A 60 -19.79 1.82 10.02
C ASP A 60 -20.45 3.07 10.62
N HIS A 61 -19.65 4.00 11.16
CA HIS A 61 -20.12 5.29 11.69
C HIS A 61 -21.41 5.21 12.54
N GLY A 62 -21.46 4.28 13.50
CA GLY A 62 -22.59 4.07 14.41
C GLY A 62 -23.70 3.17 13.87
N ARG A 63 -23.60 2.70 12.63
CA ARG A 63 -24.46 1.65 12.06
C ARG A 63 -23.81 0.29 12.30
N TYR A 64 -24.62 -0.69 12.66
CA TYR A 64 -24.17 -2.06 12.91
C TYR A 64 -24.96 -3.02 12.04
N ARG A 65 -24.26 -3.90 11.31
CA ARG A 65 -24.89 -4.94 10.50
C ARG A 65 -24.58 -6.32 11.08
N PRO A 66 -25.61 -7.13 11.41
CA PRO A 66 -25.38 -8.48 11.88
C PRO A 66 -24.78 -9.34 10.78
N VAL A 67 -23.78 -10.15 11.14
CA VAL A 67 -23.10 -11.09 10.25
C VAL A 67 -22.90 -12.43 10.96
N SER A 68 -22.63 -13.48 10.20
CA SER A 68 -22.17 -14.74 10.78
C SER A 68 -20.78 -14.58 11.42
N GLN A 69 -20.46 -15.45 12.38
CA GLN A 69 -19.12 -15.51 12.97
C GLN A 69 -18.03 -15.67 11.89
N SER A 70 -18.25 -16.58 10.93
CA SER A 70 -17.32 -16.80 9.81
C SER A 70 -17.13 -15.57 8.93
N GLY A 71 -18.20 -14.80 8.69
CA GLY A 71 -18.12 -13.55 7.94
C GLY A 71 -17.34 -12.47 8.70
N TYR A 72 -17.52 -12.42 10.02
CA TYR A 72 -16.77 -11.51 10.88
C TYR A 72 -15.28 -11.85 10.92
N GLU A 73 -14.93 -13.12 11.12
CA GLU A 73 -13.53 -13.58 11.13
C GLU A 73 -12.84 -13.35 9.79
N LEU A 74 -13.52 -13.67 8.68
CA LEU A 74 -13.00 -13.42 7.33
C LEU A 74 -12.75 -11.92 7.11
N MET A 75 -13.69 -11.07 7.52
CA MET A 75 -13.53 -9.62 7.39
C MET A 75 -12.38 -9.09 8.25
N ALA A 76 -12.16 -9.65 9.44
CA ALA A 76 -11.02 -9.28 10.30
C ALA A 76 -9.68 -9.64 9.65
N VAL A 77 -9.58 -10.81 9.00
CA VAL A 77 -8.39 -11.19 8.24
C VAL A 77 -8.18 -10.24 7.07
N TYR A 78 -9.24 -9.97 6.30
CA TYR A 78 -9.15 -9.11 5.12
C TYR A 78 -8.76 -7.67 5.47
N GLU A 79 -9.28 -7.15 6.58
CA GLU A 79 -8.93 -5.84 7.13
C GLU A 79 -7.44 -5.76 7.53
N ARG A 80 -6.91 -6.78 8.20
CA ARG A 80 -5.47 -6.86 8.53
C ARG A 80 -4.60 -6.90 7.28
N VAL A 81 -4.98 -7.69 6.29
CA VAL A 81 -4.27 -7.76 5.01
C VAL A 81 -4.30 -6.40 4.31
N ALA A 82 -5.47 -5.75 4.25
CA ALA A 82 -5.61 -4.43 3.66
C ALA A 82 -4.73 -3.38 4.35
N LEU A 83 -4.64 -3.41 5.68
CA LEU A 83 -3.75 -2.52 6.45
C LEU A 83 -2.27 -2.76 6.11
N VAL A 84 -1.83 -4.02 6.09
CA VAL A 84 -0.44 -4.36 5.75
C VAL A 84 -0.11 -3.93 4.31
N VAL A 85 -0.98 -4.25 3.36
CA VAL A 85 -0.81 -3.86 1.95
C VAL A 85 -0.75 -2.34 1.80
N PHE A 86 -1.60 -1.61 2.52
CA PHE A 86 -1.58 -0.15 2.52
C PHE A 86 -0.24 0.41 3.04
N ILE A 87 0.27 -0.10 4.16
CA ILE A 87 1.57 0.32 4.73
C ILE A 87 2.72 0.02 3.75
N LEU A 88 2.74 -1.16 3.15
CA LEU A 88 3.76 -1.53 2.16
C LEU A 88 3.68 -0.62 0.93
N GLY A 89 2.47 -0.35 0.43
CA GLY A 89 2.24 0.57 -0.69
C GLY A 89 2.75 1.97 -0.37
N PHE A 90 2.43 2.48 0.82
CA PHE A 90 2.89 3.79 1.28
C PHE A 90 4.43 3.85 1.37
N THR A 91 5.04 2.80 1.90
CA THR A 91 6.51 2.69 1.96
C THR A 91 7.12 2.69 0.56
N ALA A 92 6.48 2.03 -0.41
CA ALA A 92 6.96 2.01 -1.79
C ALA A 92 6.90 3.39 -2.46
N ILE A 93 5.87 4.20 -2.21
CA ILE A 93 5.82 5.56 -2.78
C ILE A 93 6.83 6.49 -2.09
N VAL A 94 7.09 6.34 -0.80
CA VAL A 94 8.17 7.05 -0.10
C VAL A 94 9.52 6.69 -0.72
N LEU A 95 9.81 5.40 -0.89
CA LEU A 95 11.01 4.92 -1.55
C LEU A 95 11.14 5.47 -2.99
N HIS A 96 10.05 5.49 -3.76
CA HIS A 96 10.04 6.07 -5.10
C HIS A 96 10.45 7.55 -5.09
N ASN A 97 9.91 8.35 -4.17
CA ASN A 97 10.26 9.76 -4.06
C ASN A 97 11.72 9.99 -3.65
N VAL A 98 12.24 9.19 -2.70
CA VAL A 98 13.65 9.24 -2.30
C VAL A 98 14.57 8.88 -3.48
N LEU A 99 14.29 7.79 -4.18
CA LEU A 99 15.08 7.37 -5.34
C LEU A 99 15.03 8.38 -6.49
N ARG A 100 13.87 9.03 -6.69
CA ARG A 100 13.72 10.11 -7.66
C ARG A 100 14.63 11.29 -7.33
N GLN A 101 14.67 11.72 -6.06
CA GLN A 101 15.56 12.79 -5.64
C GLN A 101 17.03 12.44 -5.87
N CYS A 102 17.48 11.22 -5.53
CA CYS A 102 18.86 10.79 -5.77
C CYS A 102 19.25 10.79 -7.26
N LYS A 103 18.31 10.49 -8.16
CA LYS A 103 18.53 10.55 -9.62
C LYS A 103 18.69 11.99 -10.13
N ASP A 104 18.02 12.95 -9.50
CA ASP A 104 18.03 14.35 -9.93
C ASP A 104 19.22 15.15 -9.34
N VAL A 105 19.82 14.70 -8.23
CA VAL A 105 21.02 15.31 -7.61
C VAL A 105 22.23 15.43 -8.56
N PRO A 106 22.67 14.40 -9.31
CA PRO A 106 23.86 14.51 -10.15
C PRO A 106 23.72 15.52 -11.30
N LYS A 107 22.50 15.88 -11.73
CA LYS A 107 22.28 16.91 -12.76
C LYS A 107 22.43 18.35 -12.25
N ARG A 108 22.33 18.58 -10.94
CA ARG A 108 22.34 19.92 -10.34
C ARG A 108 23.75 20.52 -10.22
N TRP A 109 24.79 19.69 -10.26
CA TRP A 109 26.17 20.10 -9.99
C TRP A 109 27.07 20.15 -11.23
N GLY A 110 26.52 19.91 -12.43
CA GLY A 110 27.24 19.98 -13.72
C GLY A 110 27.16 21.32 -14.44
N VAL A 111 26.80 22.40 -13.73
CA VAL A 111 26.74 23.77 -14.28
C VAL A 111 27.74 24.65 -13.52
N TRP A 112 29.03 24.40 -13.73
CA TRP A 112 30.12 25.36 -13.51
C TRP A 112 31.25 25.03 -14.48
#